data_AF-B3NKF4-F1
#
_entry.id   AF-B3NKF4-F1
#
_cell.length_a   1.000
_cell.length_b   1.000
_cell.length_c   1.000
_cell.angle_alpha   90.00
_cell.angle_beta   90.00
_cell.angle_gamma   90.00
#
_symmetry.space_group_name_H-M   'P 1'
#
loop_
_entity.id
_entity.type
_entity.pdbx_description
1 polymer ?
#
loop_
_entity_poly.entity_id
_entity_poly.type
_entity_poly.pdbx_seq_one_letter_code
_entity_poly.pdbx_strand_id
1 'polypeptide(L)'
;MYETYNCLRSVFFATLIPGTILLSWLTGLVGLRSLQACLVIFLLIFVVLPLIFRYSVTFQRGILFLTFIKYPKGLDLTKPESVGLYATRNFYITVKDHDQDEDGVRVGVWHVLPSNAVRRFKRELRVEEAVAQDPDQQLEPAPGNERELKELSPAIRSEFPVVLPENEQLFYERLLRMPGGTVVLYLHGNTASRGSGHRSEVYKLLRKLNYHVFSFDYRGYADSDPVPPTEEGVVRDAMMVFEYIANTTSNPIVVWGHSLGTGVATHLCAKLASLRERAPRGVILESPFTNIRDEIRMHPFAKLYKNLPWFNFTISQPMYTNKLRFESDIHVMEFRQPIMIIHAEDDVVVPFNLGYRLYRIALDGRSRTSGPVEFHRFGASRKYGHKYLCRAPELPGLIQKFVENYRDTVY
;
A
#
# COMPACT_ATOMS: atom_id res chain seq x y z
N MET A 1 -40.14 21.42 -36.37
CA MET A 1 -40.12 20.03 -35.85
C MET A 1 -39.30 19.92 -34.56
N TYR A 2 -38.08 20.47 -34.51
CA TYR A 2 -37.21 20.43 -33.31
C TYR A 2 -37.75 21.22 -32.10
N GLU A 3 -38.26 22.43 -32.32
CA GLU A 3 -38.86 23.24 -31.25
C GLU A 3 -40.14 22.63 -30.67
N THR A 4 -40.96 22.03 -31.54
CA THR A 4 -42.20 21.35 -31.15
C THR A 4 -41.91 20.12 -30.28
N TYR A 5 -40.86 19.36 -30.60
CA TYR A 5 -40.40 18.23 -29.78
C TYR A 5 -39.87 18.67 -28.41
N ASN A 6 -39.07 19.75 -28.35
CA ASN A 6 -38.57 20.27 -27.08
C ASN A 6 -39.67 20.89 -26.21
N CYS A 7 -40.67 21.53 -26.83
CA CYS A 7 -41.84 22.04 -26.12
C CYS A 7 -42.68 20.88 -25.55
N LEU A 8 -43.02 19.88 -26.37
CA LEU A 8 -43.75 18.69 -25.93
C LEU A 8 -43.01 17.92 -24.83
N ARG A 9 -41.69 17.76 -24.96
CA ARG A 9 -40.84 17.12 -23.95
C ARG A 9 -40.80 17.94 -22.65
N SER A 10 -40.68 19.25 -22.73
CA SER A 10 -40.72 20.14 -21.56
C SER A 10 -42.10 20.11 -20.87
N VAL A 11 -43.19 20.17 -21.64
CA VAL A 11 -44.56 20.06 -21.11
C VAL A 11 -44.79 18.68 -20.49
N PHE A 12 -44.31 17.61 -21.14
CA PHE A 12 -44.40 16.25 -20.62
C PHE A 12 -43.65 16.08 -19.30
N PHE A 13 -42.39 16.55 -19.20
CA PHE A 13 -41.67 16.49 -17.93
C PHE A 13 -42.26 17.44 -16.87
N ALA A 14 -42.80 18.60 -17.27
CA ALA A 14 -43.43 19.57 -16.38
C ALA A 14 -44.81 19.13 -15.87
N THR A 15 -45.51 18.22 -16.55
CA THR A 15 -46.83 17.73 -16.11
C THR A 15 -46.81 16.31 -15.60
N LEU A 16 -46.04 15.40 -16.21
CA LEU A 16 -46.01 13.99 -15.85
C LEU A 16 -45.28 13.75 -14.52
N ILE A 17 -44.17 14.45 -14.25
CA ILE A 17 -43.45 14.32 -12.97
C ILE A 17 -44.31 14.85 -11.80
N PRO A 18 -44.87 16.08 -11.85
CA PRO A 18 -45.76 16.54 -10.78
C PRO A 18 -47.05 15.73 -10.71
N GLY A 19 -47.61 15.32 -11.85
CA GLY A 19 -48.81 14.49 -11.92
C GLY A 19 -48.62 13.12 -11.29
N THR A 20 -47.49 12.45 -11.54
CA THR A 20 -47.15 11.16 -10.92
C THR A 20 -46.87 11.27 -9.43
N ILE A 21 -46.22 12.34 -8.97
CA ILE A 21 -46.04 12.62 -7.54
C ILE A 21 -47.40 12.86 -6.86
N LEU A 22 -48.27 13.66 -7.49
CA LEU A 22 -49.61 13.97 -6.98
C LEU A 22 -50.50 12.73 -6.95
N LEU A 23 -50.52 11.93 -8.03
CA LEU A 23 -51.22 10.65 -8.09
C LEU A 23 -50.68 9.70 -7.04
N SER A 24 -49.35 9.57 -6.89
CA SER A 24 -48.76 8.69 -5.87
C SER A 24 -49.08 9.13 -4.44
N TRP A 25 -49.22 10.43 -4.19
CA TRP A 25 -49.67 10.97 -2.91
C TRP A 25 -51.16 10.70 -2.68
N LEU A 26 -52.01 10.96 -3.68
CA LEU A 26 -53.46 10.72 -3.62
C LEU A 26 -53.82 9.23 -3.48
N THR A 27 -53.04 8.33 -4.07
CA THR A 27 -53.23 6.88 -3.97
C THR A 27 -52.56 6.26 -2.74
N GLY A 28 -51.90 7.07 -1.89
CA GLY A 28 -51.19 6.59 -0.69
C GLY A 28 -49.88 5.81 -0.98
N LEU A 29 -49.44 5.74 -2.24
CA LEU A 29 -48.18 5.12 -2.67
C LEU A 29 -46.96 5.87 -2.10
N VAL A 30 -47.05 7.20 -2.00
CA VAL A 30 -46.13 8.06 -1.21
C VAL A 30 -46.93 8.59 -0.01
N GLY A 31 -47.22 7.70 0.94
CA GLY A 31 -47.88 8.08 2.18
C GLY A 31 -46.98 8.88 3.12
N LEU A 32 -47.57 9.51 4.15
CA LEU A 32 -46.86 10.19 5.24
C LEU A 32 -45.76 9.31 5.85
N ARG A 33 -45.98 7.99 5.93
CA ARG A 33 -45.01 7.01 6.44
C ARG A 33 -43.76 6.90 5.56
N SER A 34 -43.91 6.91 4.24
CA SER A 34 -42.79 6.87 3.30
C SER A 34 -41.97 8.16 3.39
N LEU A 35 -42.63 9.32 3.48
CA LEU A 35 -41.96 10.61 3.67
C LEU A 35 -41.21 10.66 5.03
N GLN A 36 -41.83 10.18 6.10
CA GLN A 36 -41.20 10.06 7.42
C GLN A 36 -39.96 9.16 7.37
N ALA A 37 -40.06 8.00 6.70
CA ALA A 37 -38.93 7.10 6.53
C ALA A 37 -37.79 7.76 5.73
N CYS A 38 -38.09 8.43 4.62
CA CYS A 38 -37.09 9.17 3.85
C CYS A 38 -36.43 10.28 4.66
N LEU A 39 -37.20 11.03 5.47
CA LEU A 39 -36.66 12.08 6.33
C LEU A 39 -35.75 11.50 7.43
N VAL A 40 -36.14 10.38 8.05
CA VAL A 40 -35.30 9.69 9.04
C VAL A 40 -34.01 9.21 8.40
N ILE A 41 -34.07 8.57 7.22
CA ILE A 41 -32.88 8.14 6.47
C ILE A 41 -31.99 9.35 6.13
N PHE A 42 -32.58 10.45 5.69
CA PHE A 42 -31.85 11.69 5.41
C PHE A 42 -31.13 12.22 6.65
N LEU A 43 -31.81 12.33 7.79
CA LEU A 43 -31.21 12.78 9.04
C LEU A 43 -30.10 11.84 9.50
N LEU A 44 -30.30 10.53 9.38
CA LEU A 44 -29.29 9.54 9.74
C LEU A 44 -28.03 9.68 8.88
N ILE A 45 -28.18 9.79 7.55
CA ILE A 45 -27.06 9.83 6.61
C ILE A 45 -26.34 11.18 6.63
N PHE A 46 -27.07 12.30 6.67
CA PHE A 46 -26.51 13.63 6.44
C PHE A 46 -26.25 14.43 7.73
N VAL A 47 -26.80 14.02 8.86
CA VAL A 47 -26.62 14.70 10.15
C VAL A 47 -25.97 13.77 11.17
N VAL A 48 -26.61 12.64 11.50
CA VAL A 48 -26.13 11.74 12.56
C VAL A 48 -24.79 11.12 12.20
N LEU A 49 -24.64 10.54 11.01
CA LEU A 49 -23.40 9.89 10.60
C LEU A 49 -22.20 10.85 10.53
N PRO A 50 -22.28 12.07 9.94
CA PRO A 50 -21.20 13.04 10.01
C PRO A 50 -20.86 13.49 11.43
N LEU A 51 -21.83 13.60 12.33
CA LEU A 51 -21.58 13.92 13.74
C LEU A 51 -20.90 12.76 14.48
N ILE A 52 -21.31 11.51 14.23
CA ILE A 52 -20.60 10.32 14.74
C ILE A 52 -19.16 10.33 14.26
N PHE A 53 -18.93 10.56 12.96
CA PHE A 53 -17.59 10.65 12.41
C PHE A 53 -16.79 11.76 13.09
N ARG A 54 -17.36 12.95 13.29
CA ARG A 54 -16.68 14.07 13.94
C ARG A 54 -16.19 13.74 15.35
N TYR A 55 -17.05 13.13 16.17
CA TYR A 55 -16.77 12.96 17.60
C TYR A 55 -16.16 11.60 17.97
N SER A 56 -16.17 10.62 17.06
CA SER A 56 -15.62 9.28 17.33
C SER A 56 -14.29 9.05 16.60
N VAL A 57 -13.17 9.20 17.30
CA VAL A 57 -11.83 8.88 16.78
C VAL A 57 -11.73 7.40 16.40
N THR A 58 -12.34 6.52 17.18
CA THR A 58 -12.39 5.08 16.88
C THR A 58 -13.07 4.81 15.55
N PHE A 59 -14.18 5.52 15.26
CA PHE A 59 -14.87 5.37 13.98
C PHE A 59 -14.05 5.93 12.81
N GLN A 60 -13.39 7.07 12.99
CA GLN A 60 -12.46 7.64 12.00
C GLN A 60 -11.33 6.65 11.66
N ARG A 61 -10.67 6.10 12.68
CA ARG A 61 -9.62 5.08 12.51
C ARG A 61 -10.15 3.81 11.87
N GLY A 62 -11.34 3.36 12.28
CA GLY A 62 -11.99 2.17 11.72
C GLY A 62 -12.22 2.32 10.22
N ILE A 63 -12.73 3.46 9.76
CA ILE A 63 -12.95 3.72 8.32
C ILE A 63 -11.63 3.91 7.58
N LEU A 64 -10.63 4.54 8.19
CA LEU A 64 -9.35 4.79 7.54
C LEU A 64 -8.54 3.51 7.33
N PHE A 65 -8.45 2.65 8.34
CA PHE A 65 -7.58 1.48 8.32
C PHE A 65 -8.32 0.17 7.98
N LEU A 66 -9.66 0.13 8.10
CA LEU A 66 -10.50 -1.01 7.74
C LEU A 66 -9.94 -2.37 8.22
N THR A 67 -9.34 -2.40 9.41
CA THR A 67 -8.65 -3.57 9.97
C THR A 67 -9.58 -4.77 10.19
N PHE A 68 -10.88 -4.52 10.29
CA PHE A 68 -11.91 -5.53 10.41
C PHE A 68 -12.17 -6.31 9.11
N ILE A 69 -11.72 -5.81 7.95
CA ILE A 69 -11.89 -6.50 6.67
C ILE A 69 -10.76 -7.50 6.48
N LYS A 70 -11.04 -8.76 6.81
CA LYS A 70 -10.15 -9.91 6.58
C LYS A 70 -10.56 -10.65 5.31
N TYR A 71 -9.89 -10.36 4.20
CA TYR A 71 -10.12 -11.02 2.92
C TYR A 71 -8.78 -11.34 2.23
N PRO A 72 -8.55 -12.57 1.72
CA PRO A 72 -9.43 -13.73 1.77
C PRO A 72 -9.63 -14.25 3.20
N LYS A 73 -10.83 -14.78 3.50
CA LYS A 73 -11.15 -15.29 4.84
C LYS A 73 -10.37 -16.58 5.12
N GLY A 74 -9.88 -16.74 6.35
CA GLY A 74 -9.19 -17.96 6.78
C GLY A 74 -7.80 -18.14 6.17
N LEU A 75 -7.19 -17.08 5.64
CA LEU A 75 -5.83 -17.12 5.13
C LEU A 75 -4.83 -17.35 6.28
N ASP A 76 -4.09 -18.44 6.22
CA ASP A 76 -3.01 -18.75 7.17
C ASP A 76 -1.73 -18.02 6.77
N LEU A 77 -1.46 -16.91 7.45
CA LEU A 77 -0.29 -16.08 7.17
C LEU A 77 1.01 -16.68 7.69
N THR A 78 0.96 -17.75 8.48
CA THR A 78 2.16 -18.50 8.87
C THR A 78 2.69 -19.38 7.74
N LYS A 79 1.89 -19.58 6.68
CA LYS A 79 2.19 -20.40 5.50
C LYS A 79 2.08 -19.60 4.19
N PRO A 80 3.08 -18.79 3.85
CA PRO A 80 3.06 -17.96 2.64
C PRO A 80 2.90 -18.76 1.33
N GLU A 81 3.26 -20.04 1.32
CA GLU A 81 3.05 -20.95 0.20
C GLU A 81 1.56 -21.08 -0.19
N SER A 82 0.64 -20.87 0.76
CA SER A 82 -0.82 -20.88 0.49
C SER A 82 -1.29 -19.80 -0.49
N VAL A 83 -0.52 -18.73 -0.66
CA VAL A 83 -0.76 -17.66 -1.65
C VAL A 83 0.23 -17.73 -2.81
N GLY A 84 0.90 -18.87 -2.97
CA GLY A 84 1.87 -19.14 -4.02
C GLY A 84 3.23 -18.48 -3.78
N LEU A 85 3.59 -18.15 -2.53
CA LEU A 85 4.89 -17.59 -2.17
C LEU A 85 5.77 -18.64 -1.47
N TYR A 86 6.13 -19.71 -2.17
CA TYR A 86 7.13 -20.69 -1.69
C TYR A 86 8.48 -20.03 -1.39
N ALA A 87 9.35 -20.62 -0.57
CA ALA A 87 10.64 -20.02 -0.17
C ALA A 87 10.50 -18.59 0.41
N THR A 88 9.52 -18.45 1.30
CA THR A 88 9.23 -17.24 2.06
C THR A 88 9.09 -17.65 3.52
N ARG A 89 9.86 -17.01 4.41
CA ARG A 89 9.72 -17.25 5.85
C ARG A 89 8.72 -16.28 6.47
N ASN A 90 7.97 -16.76 7.44
CA ASN A 90 7.11 -15.95 8.30
C ASN A 90 7.74 -15.83 9.70
N PHE A 91 7.83 -14.62 10.21
CA PHE A 91 8.34 -14.35 11.55
C PHE A 91 7.68 -13.09 12.12
N TYR A 92 7.98 -12.76 13.37
CA TYR A 92 7.38 -11.61 14.04
C TYR A 92 8.45 -10.69 14.62
N ILE A 93 8.20 -9.38 14.54
CA ILE A 93 9.04 -8.35 15.17
C ILE A 93 8.21 -7.68 16.26
N THR A 94 8.83 -7.45 17.43
CA THR A 94 8.21 -6.68 18.52
C THR A 94 8.60 -5.21 18.39
N VAL A 95 7.60 -4.36 18.23
CA VAL A 95 7.70 -2.91 18.12
C VAL A 95 7.45 -2.29 19.48
N LYS A 96 8.43 -1.60 20.06
CA LYS A 96 8.25 -0.89 21.33
C LYS A 96 7.57 0.45 21.08
N ASP A 97 6.44 0.70 21.74
CA ASP A 97 5.70 1.96 21.55
C ASP A 97 6.25 3.12 22.37
N HIS A 98 6.66 2.83 23.61
CA HIS A 98 7.32 3.75 24.54
C HIS A 98 8.32 2.98 25.42
N ASP A 99 9.30 3.68 25.99
CA ASP A 99 10.34 3.09 26.85
C ASP A 99 9.80 2.40 28.12
N GLN A 100 8.50 2.51 28.40
CA GLN A 100 7.83 1.97 29.60
C GLN A 100 6.87 0.79 29.32
N ASP A 101 6.60 0.44 28.06
CA ASP A 101 5.77 -0.73 27.73
C ASP A 101 6.67 -1.97 27.56
N GLU A 102 6.75 -2.81 28.59
CA GLU A 102 7.64 -3.99 28.60
C GLU A 102 7.31 -5.02 27.51
N ASP A 103 6.04 -5.14 27.11
CA ASP A 103 5.57 -6.19 26.20
C ASP A 103 5.68 -5.84 24.70
N GLY A 104 5.64 -4.55 24.35
CA GLY A 104 5.63 -4.07 22.97
C GLY A 104 4.43 -4.57 22.12
N VAL A 105 4.47 -4.29 20.81
CA VAL A 105 3.43 -4.67 19.83
C VAL A 105 4.05 -5.59 18.80
N ARG A 106 3.55 -6.82 18.67
CA ARG A 106 4.08 -7.78 17.72
C ARG A 106 3.46 -7.60 16.33
N VAL A 107 4.32 -7.46 15.31
CA VAL A 107 3.90 -7.38 13.90
C VAL A 107 4.38 -8.59 13.10
N GLY A 108 3.50 -9.16 12.28
CA GLY A 108 3.78 -10.31 11.42
C GLY A 108 4.50 -9.90 10.13
N VAL A 109 5.63 -10.52 9.85
CA VAL A 109 6.55 -10.17 8.75
C VAL A 109 6.85 -11.37 7.87
N TRP A 110 6.85 -11.14 6.56
CA TRP A 110 7.32 -12.07 5.54
C TRP A 110 8.62 -11.58 4.92
N HIS A 111 9.54 -12.53 4.71
CA HIS A 111 10.76 -12.32 3.93
C HIS A 111 10.79 -13.31 2.76
N VAL A 112 10.58 -12.79 1.56
CA VAL A 112 10.55 -13.52 0.29
C VAL A 112 11.95 -13.55 -0.30
N LEU A 113 12.46 -14.74 -0.63
CA LEU A 113 13.77 -14.88 -1.27
C LEU A 113 13.73 -14.52 -2.78
N PRO A 114 14.85 -13.99 -3.33
CA PRO A 114 15.01 -13.71 -4.75
C PRO A 114 15.12 -15.00 -5.57
N SER A 115 14.72 -14.95 -6.85
CA SER A 115 14.63 -16.15 -7.71
C SER A 115 15.96 -16.87 -7.89
N ASN A 116 17.06 -16.13 -8.06
CA ASN A 116 18.39 -16.71 -8.18
C ASN A 116 18.78 -17.57 -6.96
N ALA A 117 18.55 -17.08 -5.75
CA ALA A 117 18.79 -17.83 -4.52
C ALA A 117 17.88 -19.07 -4.44
N VAL A 118 16.59 -18.92 -4.75
CA VAL A 118 15.65 -20.04 -4.69
C VAL A 118 16.02 -21.15 -5.69
N ARG A 119 16.37 -20.81 -6.94
CA ARG A 119 16.81 -21.82 -7.92
C ARG A 119 18.09 -22.53 -7.49
N ARG A 120 19.01 -21.80 -6.86
CA ARG A 120 20.30 -22.32 -6.42
C ARG A 120 20.16 -23.28 -5.23
N PHE A 121 19.26 -22.96 -4.30
CA PHE A 121 19.08 -23.68 -3.04
C PHE A 121 17.73 -24.42 -2.94
N LYS A 122 17.11 -24.75 -4.07
CA LYS A 122 15.77 -25.37 -4.12
C LYS A 122 15.67 -26.70 -3.36
N ARG A 123 16.78 -27.44 -3.27
CA ARG A 123 16.86 -28.73 -2.55
C ARG A 123 16.88 -28.52 -1.05
N GLU A 124 17.75 -27.63 -0.60
CA GLU A 124 17.95 -27.25 0.80
C GLU A 124 16.67 -26.63 1.37
N LEU A 125 15.97 -25.84 0.55
CA LEU A 125 14.67 -25.23 0.84
C LEU A 125 13.46 -26.17 0.67
N ARG A 126 13.62 -27.35 0.07
CA ARG A 126 12.54 -28.31 -0.24
C ARG A 126 11.42 -27.73 -1.11
N VAL A 127 11.76 -26.92 -2.11
CA VAL A 127 10.80 -26.24 -3.02
C VAL A 127 10.97 -26.67 -4.47
N GLU A 128 11.60 -27.81 -4.75
CA GLU A 128 11.86 -28.29 -6.12
C GLU A 128 10.59 -28.41 -6.96
N GLU A 129 9.53 -28.95 -6.38
CA GLU A 129 8.24 -29.14 -7.06
C GLU A 129 7.55 -27.80 -7.34
N ALA A 130 7.54 -26.89 -6.36
CA ALA A 130 6.99 -25.55 -6.52
C ALA A 130 7.75 -24.74 -7.59
N VAL A 131 9.09 -24.85 -7.63
CA VAL A 131 9.91 -24.21 -8.65
C VAL A 131 9.65 -24.79 -10.04
N ALA A 132 9.43 -26.10 -10.15
CA ALA A 132 9.12 -26.75 -11.43
C ALA A 132 7.76 -26.31 -11.99
N GLN A 133 6.78 -26.07 -11.11
CA GLN A 133 5.43 -25.63 -11.46
C GLN A 133 5.32 -24.12 -11.70
N ASP A 134 6.30 -23.32 -11.28
CA ASP A 134 6.31 -21.87 -11.50
C ASP A 134 6.82 -21.55 -12.92
N PRO A 135 5.94 -21.15 -13.86
CA PRO A 135 6.34 -20.83 -15.23
C PRO A 135 7.32 -19.65 -15.28
N ASP A 136 7.29 -18.78 -14.26
CA ASP A 136 8.13 -17.61 -14.21
C ASP A 136 9.58 -17.91 -13.82
N GLN A 137 9.84 -19.06 -13.18
CA GLN A 137 11.20 -19.52 -12.85
C GLN A 137 11.93 -20.10 -14.05
N GLN A 138 11.22 -20.39 -15.14
CA GLN A 138 11.76 -20.95 -16.38
C GLN A 138 12.32 -19.86 -17.32
N LEU A 139 12.07 -18.59 -17.03
CA LEU A 139 12.60 -17.46 -17.78
C LEU A 139 14.05 -17.17 -17.40
N GLU A 140 14.80 -16.57 -18.34
CA GLU A 140 16.14 -16.06 -18.07
C GLU A 140 16.10 -15.07 -16.89
N PRO A 141 16.96 -15.23 -15.88
CA PRO A 141 16.92 -14.37 -14.71
C PRO A 141 17.31 -12.94 -15.04
N ALA A 142 16.72 -12.00 -14.30
CA ALA A 142 17.23 -10.65 -14.26
C ALA A 142 18.74 -10.63 -13.90
N PRO A 143 19.54 -9.70 -14.47
CA PRO A 143 20.90 -9.48 -13.99
C PRO A 143 20.90 -9.17 -12.49
N GLY A 144 21.91 -9.65 -11.77
CA GLY A 144 21.99 -9.57 -10.31
C GLY A 144 23.28 -10.16 -9.76
N ASN A 145 23.32 -10.48 -8.47
CA ASN A 145 24.49 -11.04 -7.78
C ASN A 145 24.73 -12.54 -8.05
N GLU A 146 24.46 -13.00 -9.28
CA GLU A 146 24.57 -14.42 -9.66
C GLU A 146 26.00 -14.94 -9.55
N ARG A 147 26.99 -14.08 -9.81
CA ARG A 147 28.41 -14.44 -9.71
C ARG A 147 28.80 -14.72 -8.26
N GLU A 148 28.54 -13.78 -7.36
CA GLU A 148 28.83 -13.88 -5.94
C GLU A 148 28.08 -15.06 -5.32
N LEU A 149 26.81 -15.24 -5.71
CA LEU A 149 25.99 -16.36 -5.29
C LEU A 149 26.61 -17.69 -5.73
N LYS A 150 27.03 -17.82 -6.99
CA LYS A 150 27.67 -19.03 -7.52
C LYS A 150 28.97 -19.36 -6.78
N GLU A 151 29.80 -18.34 -6.51
CA GLU A 151 31.08 -18.48 -5.80
C GLU A 151 30.88 -18.94 -4.34
N LEU A 152 29.89 -18.40 -3.64
CA LEU A 152 29.64 -18.70 -2.22
C LEU A 152 28.69 -19.88 -1.98
N SER A 153 28.00 -20.37 -3.02
CA SER A 153 27.05 -21.48 -2.92
C SER A 153 27.62 -22.74 -2.24
N PRO A 154 28.83 -23.22 -2.55
CA PRO A 154 29.38 -24.42 -1.91
C PRO A 154 29.54 -24.26 -0.39
N ALA A 155 29.99 -23.09 0.06
CA ALA A 155 30.15 -22.79 1.49
C ALA A 155 28.78 -22.74 2.19
N ILE A 156 27.79 -22.08 1.59
CA ILE A 156 26.43 -21.99 2.14
C ILE A 156 25.79 -23.39 2.23
N ARG A 157 25.98 -24.27 1.24
CA ARG A 157 25.48 -25.65 1.31
C ARG A 157 26.15 -26.48 2.40
N SER A 158 27.44 -26.25 2.64
CA SER A 158 28.15 -26.92 3.74
C SER A 158 27.65 -26.44 5.11
N GLU A 159 27.29 -25.16 5.23
CA GLU A 159 26.75 -24.55 6.45
C GLU A 159 25.28 -24.97 6.69
N PHE A 160 24.50 -25.06 5.61
CA PHE A 160 23.08 -25.38 5.62
C PHE A 160 22.76 -26.53 4.65
N PRO A 161 23.08 -27.79 5.02
CA PRO A 161 22.79 -28.94 4.17
C PRO A 161 21.28 -29.18 4.01
N VAL A 162 20.49 -28.78 5.01
CA VAL A 162 19.03 -28.79 5.01
C VAL A 162 18.54 -27.56 5.78
N VAL A 163 17.50 -26.90 5.26
CA VAL A 163 16.81 -25.82 5.97
C VAL A 163 15.64 -26.40 6.76
N LEU A 164 15.64 -26.15 8.06
CA LEU A 164 14.66 -26.58 9.05
C LEU A 164 14.19 -25.36 9.86
N PRO A 165 13.03 -25.39 10.54
CA PRO A 165 12.52 -24.24 11.29
C PRO A 165 13.53 -23.62 12.27
N GLU A 166 14.38 -24.42 12.90
CA GLU A 166 15.39 -23.98 13.86
C GLU A 166 16.58 -23.21 13.24
N ASN A 167 16.87 -23.42 11.95
CA ASN A 167 17.98 -22.75 11.25
C ASN A 167 17.52 -21.86 10.09
N GLU A 168 16.21 -21.83 9.79
CA GLU A 168 15.63 -21.05 8.71
C GLU A 168 15.98 -19.57 8.85
N GLN A 169 15.95 -19.04 10.08
CA GLN A 169 16.31 -17.65 10.31
C GLN A 169 17.74 -17.35 9.84
N LEU A 170 18.70 -18.15 10.29
CA LEU A 170 20.12 -17.99 9.96
C LEU A 170 20.36 -18.15 8.47
N PHE A 171 19.71 -19.12 7.82
CA PHE A 171 19.82 -19.33 6.37
C PHE A 171 19.36 -18.11 5.56
N TYR A 172 18.17 -17.59 5.87
CA TYR A 172 17.63 -16.43 5.16
C TYR A 172 18.44 -15.16 5.41
N GLU A 173 18.94 -14.94 6.64
CA GLU A 173 19.81 -13.80 6.91
C GLU A 173 21.19 -13.96 6.26
N ARG A 174 21.71 -15.19 6.15
CA ARG A 174 22.96 -15.47 5.41
C ARG A 174 22.82 -15.07 3.95
N LEU A 175 21.70 -15.43 3.31
CA LEU A 175 21.38 -15.00 1.95
C LEU A 175 21.15 -13.49 1.85
N LEU A 176 20.47 -12.88 2.83
CA LEU A 176 20.24 -11.45 2.85
C LEU A 176 21.53 -10.62 2.95
N ARG A 177 22.56 -11.17 3.60
CA ARG A 177 23.91 -10.58 3.74
C ARG A 177 24.79 -10.77 2.51
N MET A 178 24.32 -11.50 1.49
CA MET A 178 25.10 -11.71 0.27
C MET A 178 25.36 -10.38 -0.45
N PRO A 179 26.61 -10.09 -0.85
CA PRO A 179 26.91 -8.87 -1.58
C PRO A 179 26.12 -8.78 -2.89
N GLY A 180 25.89 -7.56 -3.34
CA GLY A 180 25.20 -7.27 -4.61
C GLY A 180 23.68 -7.44 -4.58
N GLY A 181 23.11 -7.92 -3.46
CA GLY A 181 21.66 -8.05 -3.28
C GLY A 181 20.93 -6.71 -3.29
N THR A 182 19.60 -6.75 -3.41
CA THR A 182 18.73 -5.58 -3.21
C THR A 182 17.52 -6.01 -2.41
N VAL A 183 17.09 -5.15 -1.49
CA VAL A 183 15.96 -5.39 -0.62
C VAL A 183 14.85 -4.40 -0.94
N VAL A 184 13.63 -4.88 -1.09
CA VAL A 184 12.43 -4.05 -1.17
C VAL A 184 11.62 -4.23 0.10
N LEU A 185 11.42 -3.13 0.83
CA LEU A 185 10.44 -3.06 1.92
C LEU A 185 9.11 -2.58 1.35
N TYR A 186 8.14 -3.49 1.26
CA TYR A 186 6.80 -3.21 0.73
C TYR A 186 5.83 -2.84 1.86
N LEU A 187 5.27 -1.64 1.76
CA LEU A 187 4.31 -1.04 2.69
C LEU A 187 2.93 -1.05 2.02
N HIS A 188 2.05 -1.92 2.50
CA HIS A 188 0.77 -2.17 1.84
C HIS A 188 -0.27 -1.07 2.12
N GLY A 189 -1.23 -0.94 1.20
CA GLY A 189 -2.37 -0.03 1.37
C GLY A 189 -3.38 -0.48 2.43
N ASN A 190 -4.43 0.31 2.61
CA ASN A 190 -5.56 0.01 3.48
C ASN A 190 -6.16 -1.40 3.19
N THR A 191 -6.80 -2.00 4.20
CA THR A 191 -7.61 -3.22 4.12
C THR A 191 -6.81 -4.52 3.98
N ALA A 192 -7.42 -5.63 4.39
CA ALA A 192 -6.94 -6.99 4.15
C ALA A 192 -5.59 -7.29 4.83
N SER A 193 -4.73 -8.13 4.27
CA SER A 193 -3.45 -8.53 4.88
C SER A 193 -2.28 -8.59 3.88
N ARG A 194 -1.04 -8.75 4.37
CA ARG A 194 0.16 -8.91 3.53
C ARG A 194 0.04 -9.98 2.46
N GLY A 195 -0.77 -11.03 2.68
CA GLY A 195 -1.02 -12.11 1.72
C GLY A 195 -2.19 -11.90 0.74
N SER A 196 -2.77 -10.70 0.68
CA SER A 196 -4.04 -10.49 -0.03
C SER A 196 -3.89 -10.07 -1.50
N GLY A 197 -4.53 -10.83 -2.40
CA GLY A 197 -4.81 -10.43 -3.77
C GLY A 197 -3.57 -10.03 -4.58
N HIS A 198 -3.57 -8.81 -5.12
CA HIS A 198 -2.50 -8.30 -6.00
C HIS A 198 -1.13 -8.21 -5.33
N ARG A 199 -1.09 -8.17 -3.99
CA ARG A 199 0.15 -8.05 -3.21
C ARG A 199 1.10 -9.22 -3.47
N SER A 200 0.59 -10.45 -3.55
CA SER A 200 1.42 -11.61 -3.86
C SER A 200 1.97 -11.55 -5.29
N GLU A 201 1.23 -10.96 -6.25
CA GLU A 201 1.72 -10.72 -7.61
C GLU A 201 2.87 -9.71 -7.62
N VAL A 202 2.80 -8.65 -6.80
CA VAL A 202 3.92 -7.70 -6.63
C VAL A 202 5.14 -8.41 -6.06
N TYR A 203 5.00 -9.24 -5.03
CA TYR A 203 6.15 -9.92 -4.43
C TYR A 203 6.79 -10.92 -5.40
N LYS A 204 5.98 -11.63 -6.19
CA LYS A 204 6.45 -12.51 -7.27
C LYS A 204 7.21 -11.71 -8.33
N LEU A 205 6.67 -10.57 -8.77
CA LEU A 205 7.35 -9.66 -9.69
C LEU A 205 8.73 -9.26 -9.15
N LEU A 206 8.80 -8.77 -7.91
CA LEU A 206 10.06 -8.33 -7.29
C LEU A 206 11.05 -9.49 -7.08
N ARG A 207 10.56 -10.69 -6.74
CA ARG A 207 11.36 -11.92 -6.69
C ARG A 207 11.98 -12.24 -8.06
N LYS A 208 11.24 -12.08 -9.16
CA LYS A 208 11.78 -12.31 -10.53
C LYS A 208 12.89 -11.33 -10.88
N LEU A 209 12.80 -10.11 -10.34
CA LEU A 209 13.86 -9.11 -10.43
C LEU A 209 15.07 -9.39 -9.52
N ASN A 210 15.11 -10.56 -8.88
CA ASN A 210 16.16 -10.99 -7.94
C ASN A 210 16.30 -10.08 -6.71
N TYR A 211 15.18 -9.55 -6.21
CA TYR A 211 15.15 -8.79 -4.97
C TYR A 211 14.65 -9.62 -3.80
N HIS A 212 15.23 -9.40 -2.63
CA HIS A 212 14.58 -9.79 -1.37
C HIS A 212 13.38 -8.88 -1.15
N VAL A 213 12.24 -9.45 -0.74
CA VAL A 213 11.06 -8.65 -0.42
C VAL A 213 10.71 -8.84 1.04
N PHE A 214 10.60 -7.75 1.78
CA PHE A 214 10.00 -7.71 3.10
C PHE A 214 8.63 -7.08 2.99
N SER A 215 7.62 -7.75 3.54
CA SER A 215 6.28 -7.19 3.71
C SER A 215 5.79 -7.59 5.09
N PHE A 216 4.99 -6.74 5.71
CA PHE A 216 4.44 -7.01 7.04
C PHE A 216 3.01 -6.47 7.14
N ASP A 217 2.26 -6.90 8.14
CA ASP A 217 0.99 -6.30 8.51
C ASP A 217 1.18 -5.33 9.67
N TYR A 218 0.69 -4.10 9.54
CA TYR A 218 0.75 -3.11 10.63
C TYR A 218 -0.01 -3.60 11.87
N ARG A 219 0.25 -3.00 13.03
CA ARG A 219 -0.57 -3.23 14.23
C ARG A 219 -2.08 -3.11 13.92
N GLY A 220 -2.85 -4.02 14.50
CA GLY A 220 -4.29 -4.12 14.27
C GLY A 220 -4.69 -4.85 12.98
N TYR A 221 -3.76 -5.14 12.06
CA TYR A 221 -4.04 -5.91 10.86
C TYR A 221 -3.77 -7.40 11.06
N ALA A 222 -4.64 -8.23 10.49
CA ALA A 222 -4.46 -9.68 10.33
C ALA A 222 -4.04 -10.44 11.60
N ASP A 223 -2.81 -10.97 11.64
CA ASP A 223 -2.18 -11.73 12.73
C ASP A 223 -1.12 -10.90 13.50
N SER A 224 -0.98 -9.61 13.20
CA SER A 224 -0.32 -8.65 14.08
C SER A 224 -1.22 -8.34 15.28
N ASP A 225 -0.62 -7.92 16.40
CA ASP A 225 -1.37 -7.72 17.63
C ASP A 225 -2.52 -6.72 17.44
N PRO A 226 -3.69 -6.94 18.08
CA PRO A 226 -4.94 -6.22 17.79
C PRO A 226 -5.00 -4.81 18.41
N VAL A 227 -3.90 -4.05 18.32
CA VAL A 227 -3.80 -2.67 18.80
C VAL A 227 -4.41 -1.72 17.76
N PRO A 228 -5.32 -0.80 18.15
CA PRO A 228 -5.92 0.15 17.22
C PRO A 228 -4.87 1.01 16.50
N PRO A 229 -4.83 0.99 15.16
CA PRO A 229 -3.80 1.71 14.41
C PRO A 229 -3.94 3.23 14.52
N THR A 230 -2.79 3.89 14.51
CA THR A 230 -2.63 5.35 14.36
C THR A 230 -1.60 5.60 13.28
N GLU A 231 -1.55 6.79 12.70
CA GLU A 231 -0.51 7.10 11.72
C GLU A 231 0.90 6.90 12.29
N GLU A 232 1.18 7.49 13.46
CA GLU A 232 2.49 7.32 14.11
C GLU A 232 2.79 5.84 14.42
N GLY A 233 1.78 5.08 14.84
CA GLY A 233 1.93 3.66 15.14
C GLY A 233 2.30 2.83 13.91
N VAL A 234 1.61 3.00 12.77
CA VAL A 234 1.92 2.25 11.55
C VAL A 234 3.26 2.68 10.93
N VAL A 235 3.66 3.94 11.11
CA VAL A 235 4.99 4.44 10.70
C VAL A 235 6.08 3.85 11.60
N ARG A 236 5.84 3.75 12.91
CA ARG A 236 6.75 3.09 13.85
C ARG A 236 6.93 1.61 13.54
N ASP A 237 5.85 0.91 13.20
CA ASP A 237 5.94 -0.49 12.75
C ASP A 237 6.85 -0.62 11.52
N ALA A 238 6.69 0.29 10.55
CA ALA A 238 7.54 0.34 9.36
C ALA A 238 9.01 0.67 9.67
N MET A 239 9.26 1.58 10.61
CA MET A 239 10.62 1.90 11.08
C MET A 239 11.30 0.69 11.69
N MET A 240 10.63 -0.06 12.57
CA MET A 240 11.23 -1.23 13.21
C MET A 240 11.56 -2.35 12.21
N VAL A 241 10.70 -2.57 11.21
CA VAL A 241 10.99 -3.54 10.14
C VAL A 241 12.15 -3.04 9.28
N PHE A 242 12.20 -1.76 8.95
CA PHE A 242 13.32 -1.16 8.22
C PHE A 242 14.63 -1.31 8.99
N GLU A 243 14.65 -0.99 10.29
CA GLU A 243 15.81 -1.13 11.18
C GLU A 243 16.28 -2.57 11.29
N TYR A 244 15.36 -3.54 11.43
CA TYR A 244 15.71 -4.96 11.41
C TYR A 244 16.47 -5.33 10.12
N ILE A 245 16.00 -4.89 8.96
CA ILE A 245 16.67 -5.14 7.67
C ILE A 245 18.02 -4.43 7.63
N ALA A 246 18.06 -3.16 8.00
CA ALA A 246 19.24 -2.30 7.97
C ALA A 246 20.37 -2.80 8.89
N ASN A 247 20.02 -3.38 10.05
CA ASN A 247 20.97 -3.98 10.99
C ASN A 247 21.42 -5.39 10.54
N THR A 248 20.62 -6.07 9.71
CA THR A 248 20.94 -7.40 9.23
C THR A 248 21.88 -7.39 8.02
N THR A 249 21.72 -6.44 7.09
CA THR A 249 22.47 -6.40 5.82
C THR A 249 22.90 -5.00 5.40
N SER A 250 24.04 -4.89 4.73
CA SER A 250 24.53 -3.65 4.09
C SER A 250 23.94 -3.41 2.68
N ASN A 251 23.17 -4.36 2.15
CA ASN A 251 22.56 -4.24 0.82
C ASN A 251 21.61 -3.03 0.71
N PRO A 252 21.48 -2.40 -0.47
CA PRO A 252 20.57 -1.30 -0.71
C PRO A 252 19.12 -1.69 -0.39
N ILE A 253 18.41 -0.82 0.35
CA ILE A 253 16.99 -0.98 0.68
C ILE A 253 16.20 0.05 -0.12
N VAL A 254 15.19 -0.41 -0.86
CA VAL A 254 14.20 0.42 -1.55
C VAL A 254 12.87 0.29 -0.82
N VAL A 255 12.24 1.41 -0.50
CA VAL A 255 10.91 1.41 0.13
C VAL A 255 9.87 1.52 -0.97
N TRP A 256 8.91 0.60 -0.99
CA TRP A 256 7.76 0.64 -1.91
C TRP A 256 6.49 0.83 -1.09
N GLY A 257 5.77 1.93 -1.29
CA GLY A 257 4.45 2.15 -0.71
C GLY A 257 3.34 1.99 -1.75
N HIS A 258 2.23 1.34 -1.39
CA HIS A 258 1.01 1.28 -2.21
C HIS A 258 -0.16 1.94 -1.50
N SER A 259 -0.87 2.85 -2.16
CA SER A 259 -2.08 3.50 -1.60
C SER A 259 -1.79 4.12 -0.23
N LEU A 260 -2.51 3.78 0.85
CA LEU A 260 -2.19 4.22 2.23
C LEU A 260 -0.71 4.05 2.59
N GLY A 261 -0.07 2.98 2.11
CA GLY A 261 1.34 2.69 2.33
C GLY A 261 2.29 3.73 1.72
N THR A 262 1.85 4.56 0.76
CA THR A 262 2.67 5.69 0.25
C THR A 262 2.84 6.78 1.30
N GLY A 263 1.79 7.08 2.07
CA GLY A 263 1.88 8.04 3.17
C GLY A 263 2.79 7.51 4.30
N VAL A 264 2.69 6.21 4.60
CA VAL A 264 3.61 5.54 5.55
C VAL A 264 5.05 5.58 5.02
N ALA A 265 5.28 5.31 3.74
CA ALA A 265 6.61 5.32 3.12
C ALA A 265 7.28 6.70 3.20
N THR A 266 6.56 7.76 2.83
CA THR A 266 7.13 9.12 2.87
C THR A 266 7.39 9.56 4.30
N HIS A 267 6.49 9.26 5.24
CA HIS A 267 6.67 9.62 6.64
C HIS A 267 7.82 8.83 7.29
N LEU A 268 7.95 7.52 7.00
CA LEU A 268 9.11 6.71 7.38
C LEU A 268 10.42 7.37 6.91
N CYS A 269 10.51 7.74 5.63
CA CYS A 269 11.73 8.34 5.08
C CYS A 269 12.05 9.69 5.71
N ALA A 270 11.04 10.52 5.96
CA ALA A 270 11.20 11.79 6.68
C ALA A 270 11.71 11.58 8.12
N LYS A 271 11.16 10.59 8.85
CA LYS A 271 11.61 10.24 10.20
C LYS A 271 13.05 9.76 10.20
N LEU A 272 13.42 8.84 9.32
CA LEU A 272 14.80 8.37 9.18
C LEU A 272 15.77 9.52 8.89
N ALA A 273 15.40 10.43 7.98
CA ALA A 273 16.20 11.61 7.67
C ALA A 273 16.36 12.55 8.89
N SER A 274 15.28 12.79 9.63
CA SER A 274 15.30 13.63 10.83
C SER A 274 16.14 13.05 11.96
N LEU A 275 16.12 11.72 12.13
CA LEU A 275 16.89 10.98 13.12
C LEU A 275 18.34 10.72 12.68
N ARG A 276 18.68 11.05 11.42
CA ARG A 276 19.98 10.76 10.78
C ARG A 276 20.31 9.26 10.74
N GLU A 277 19.27 8.45 10.64
CA GLU A 277 19.38 7.01 10.48
C GLU A 277 19.78 6.64 9.05
N ARG A 278 20.16 5.38 8.85
CA ARG A 278 20.46 4.86 7.51
C ARG A 278 19.25 5.08 6.59
N ALA A 279 19.46 5.82 5.52
CA ALA A 279 18.41 6.08 4.55
C ALA A 279 18.21 4.91 3.57
N PRO A 280 17.00 4.73 3.00
CA PRO A 280 16.83 3.89 1.82
C PRO A 280 17.62 4.44 0.63
N ARG A 281 17.76 3.66 -0.44
CA ARG A 281 18.38 4.09 -1.70
C ARG A 281 17.40 4.66 -2.71
N GLY A 282 16.11 4.41 -2.52
CA GLY A 282 15.04 4.96 -3.34
C GLY A 282 13.68 4.66 -2.75
N VAL A 283 12.68 5.42 -3.20
CA VAL A 283 11.30 5.29 -2.76
C VAL A 283 10.40 5.13 -3.98
N ILE A 284 9.61 4.06 -4.01
CA ILE A 284 8.61 3.80 -5.05
C ILE A 284 7.23 4.05 -4.43
N LEU A 285 6.45 4.94 -5.05
CA LEU A 285 5.12 5.31 -4.60
C LEU A 285 4.09 4.89 -5.66
N GLU A 286 3.31 3.85 -5.35
CA GLU A 286 2.28 3.29 -6.23
C GLU A 286 0.89 3.82 -5.85
N SER A 287 0.22 4.46 -6.81
CA SER A 287 -1.07 5.14 -6.62
C SER A 287 -1.09 6.06 -5.38
N PRO A 288 -0.16 7.02 -5.25
CA PRO A 288 -0.07 7.86 -4.07
C PRO A 288 -1.14 8.94 -4.01
N PHE A 289 -1.31 9.50 -2.82
CA PHE A 289 -2.11 10.69 -2.56
C PHE A 289 -1.26 11.79 -1.88
N THR A 290 -1.73 13.04 -1.91
CA THR A 290 -1.02 14.17 -1.30
C THR A 290 -1.12 14.15 0.23
N ASN A 291 -2.34 14.11 0.75
CA ASN A 291 -2.65 13.98 2.17
C ASN A 291 -4.07 13.44 2.35
N ILE A 292 -4.44 13.03 3.57
CA ILE A 292 -5.74 12.40 3.81
C ILE A 292 -6.93 13.32 3.51
N ARG A 293 -6.74 14.65 3.65
CA ARG A 293 -7.82 15.61 3.41
C ARG A 293 -8.15 15.66 1.93
N ASP A 294 -7.14 15.70 1.07
CA ASP A 294 -7.32 15.70 -0.37
C ASP A 294 -7.86 14.35 -0.85
N GLU A 295 -7.37 13.23 -0.30
CA GLU A 295 -7.87 11.89 -0.59
C GLU A 295 -9.36 11.79 -0.25
N ILE A 296 -9.75 12.06 1.00
CA ILE A 296 -11.15 11.95 1.43
C ILE A 296 -12.04 12.88 0.60
N ARG A 297 -11.62 14.11 0.31
CA ARG A 297 -12.43 15.07 -0.45
C ARG A 297 -12.67 14.63 -1.90
N MET A 298 -11.70 13.93 -2.50
CA MET A 298 -11.80 13.45 -3.88
C MET A 298 -12.28 12.00 -4.00
N HIS A 299 -12.35 11.27 -2.89
CA HIS A 299 -12.85 9.90 -2.84
C HIS A 299 -14.30 9.83 -3.36
N PRO A 300 -14.68 8.80 -4.14
CA PRO A 300 -16.04 8.65 -4.67
C PRO A 300 -17.15 8.77 -3.62
N PHE A 301 -16.95 8.22 -2.41
CA PHE A 301 -17.92 8.35 -1.31
C PHE A 301 -18.16 9.79 -0.87
N ALA A 302 -17.15 10.66 -0.94
CA ALA A 302 -17.33 12.06 -0.59
C ALA A 302 -18.12 12.83 -1.64
N LYS A 303 -18.39 12.31 -2.84
CA LYS A 303 -19.25 13.00 -3.83
C LYS A 303 -20.62 13.35 -3.25
N LEU A 304 -21.14 12.52 -2.33
CA LEU A 304 -22.41 12.75 -1.64
C LEU A 304 -22.33 13.85 -0.56
N TYR A 305 -21.16 14.02 0.08
CA TYR A 305 -20.99 14.90 1.25
C TYR A 305 -20.18 16.17 0.98
N LYS A 306 -19.35 16.21 -0.07
CA LYS A 306 -18.32 17.25 -0.29
C LYS A 306 -18.87 18.65 -0.52
N ASN A 307 -20.12 18.74 -0.98
CA ASN A 307 -20.80 20.01 -1.23
C ASN A 307 -21.57 20.51 0.00
N LEU A 308 -21.60 19.74 1.10
CA LEU A 308 -22.25 20.16 2.34
C LEU A 308 -21.39 21.21 3.04
N PRO A 309 -21.99 22.30 3.55
CA PRO A 309 -21.23 23.39 4.17
C PRO A 309 -20.46 22.94 5.42
N TRP A 310 -20.91 21.87 6.08
CA TRP A 310 -20.24 21.30 7.25
C TRP A 310 -19.22 20.19 6.95
N PHE A 311 -18.98 19.81 5.68
CA PHE A 311 -18.06 18.71 5.33
C PHE A 311 -16.67 18.87 5.97
N ASN A 312 -16.10 20.08 5.89
CA ASN A 312 -14.80 20.35 6.48
C ASN A 312 -14.82 20.20 8.00
N PHE A 313 -15.88 20.70 8.64
CA PHE A 313 -16.08 20.63 10.09
C PHE A 313 -16.32 19.20 10.58
N THR A 314 -17.08 18.39 9.85
CA THR A 314 -17.45 17.04 10.30
C THR A 314 -16.47 15.96 9.88
N ILE A 315 -15.75 16.13 8.77
CA ILE A 315 -14.91 15.08 8.19
C ILE A 315 -13.43 15.47 8.18
N SER A 316 -13.04 16.53 7.45
CA SER A 316 -11.60 16.78 7.24
C SER A 316 -10.87 17.30 8.47
N GLN A 317 -11.49 18.21 9.24
CA GLN A 317 -10.87 18.81 10.42
C GLN A 317 -10.66 17.78 11.55
N PRO A 318 -11.64 16.91 11.89
CA PRO A 318 -11.45 15.87 12.89
C PRO A 318 -10.28 14.93 12.60
N MET A 319 -10.10 14.49 11.35
CA MET A 319 -8.95 13.65 10.95
C MET A 319 -7.61 14.31 11.32
N TYR A 320 -7.47 15.60 11.00
CA TYR A 320 -6.25 16.36 11.29
C TYR A 320 -6.03 16.59 12.78
N THR A 321 -7.10 16.94 13.51
CA THR A 321 -7.07 17.11 14.98
C THR A 321 -6.67 15.81 15.67
N ASN A 322 -7.09 14.67 15.12
CA ASN A 322 -6.79 13.34 15.64
C ASN A 322 -5.50 12.72 15.08
N LYS A 323 -4.64 13.53 14.46
CA LYS A 323 -3.31 13.13 13.95
C LYS A 323 -3.37 11.97 12.93
N LEU A 324 -4.41 11.95 12.10
CA LEU A 324 -4.52 11.09 10.93
C LEU A 324 -4.41 12.02 9.72
N ARG A 325 -3.21 12.30 9.25
CA ARG A 325 -2.93 13.33 8.24
C ARG A 325 -2.27 12.76 6.98
N PHE A 326 -1.32 11.85 7.14
CA PHE A 326 -0.56 11.21 6.05
C PHE A 326 -0.04 12.24 5.04
N GLU A 327 0.67 13.25 5.54
CA GLU A 327 1.08 14.48 4.81
C GLU A 327 2.25 14.19 3.85
N SER A 328 1.99 13.32 2.86
CA SER A 328 2.97 12.95 1.84
C SER A 328 3.49 14.17 1.09
N ASP A 329 2.63 15.17 0.87
CA ASP A 329 2.96 16.48 0.30
C ASP A 329 3.99 17.26 1.11
N ILE A 330 4.07 17.06 2.43
CA ILE A 330 5.12 17.64 3.29
C ILE A 330 6.34 16.71 3.29
N HIS A 331 6.13 15.43 3.60
CA HIS A 331 7.22 14.49 3.86
C HIS A 331 8.13 14.24 2.65
N VAL A 332 7.63 14.32 1.41
CA VAL A 332 8.47 14.18 0.20
C VAL A 332 9.58 15.22 0.08
N MET A 333 9.47 16.34 0.80
CA MET A 333 10.49 17.40 0.86
C MET A 333 11.51 17.19 1.99
N GLU A 334 11.25 16.27 2.92
CA GLU A 334 12.03 16.09 4.15
C GLU A 334 13.12 15.02 4.03
N PHE A 335 13.19 14.31 2.90
CA PHE A 335 14.22 13.31 2.61
C PHE A 335 14.77 13.47 1.19
N ARG A 336 16.03 13.05 0.98
CA ARG A 336 16.80 13.36 -0.24
C ARG A 336 16.83 12.23 -1.27
N GLN A 337 16.35 11.04 -0.93
CA GLN A 337 16.41 9.85 -1.78
C GLN A 337 15.53 9.99 -3.02
N PRO A 338 15.91 9.42 -4.18
CA PRO A 338 15.12 9.49 -5.39
C PRO A 338 13.75 8.87 -5.20
N ILE A 339 12.75 9.41 -5.91
CA ILE A 339 11.36 8.98 -5.84
C ILE A 339 10.92 8.55 -7.23
N MET A 340 10.33 7.35 -7.34
CA MET A 340 9.57 6.93 -8.50
C MET A 340 8.08 6.87 -8.15
N ILE A 341 7.26 7.66 -8.82
CA ILE A 341 5.81 7.59 -8.70
C ILE A 341 5.24 6.81 -9.89
N ILE A 342 4.40 5.81 -9.62
CA ILE A 342 3.69 5.04 -10.64
C ILE A 342 2.18 5.14 -10.39
N HIS A 343 1.38 5.47 -11.41
CA HIS A 343 -0.06 5.65 -11.25
C HIS A 343 -0.84 5.31 -12.52
N ALA A 344 -1.90 4.50 -12.37
CA ALA A 344 -2.88 4.24 -13.43
C ALA A 344 -3.90 5.37 -13.56
N GLU A 345 -4.21 5.78 -14.78
CA GLU A 345 -5.21 6.82 -15.03
C GLU A 345 -6.65 6.39 -14.75
N ASP A 346 -6.93 5.09 -14.79
CA ASP A 346 -8.24 4.51 -14.47
C ASP A 346 -8.38 4.15 -12.98
N ASP A 347 -7.51 4.67 -12.12
CA ASP A 347 -7.62 4.53 -10.68
C ASP A 347 -8.85 5.31 -10.14
N VAL A 348 -9.88 4.54 -9.78
CA VAL A 348 -11.14 5.07 -9.20
C VAL A 348 -11.12 5.15 -7.68
N VAL A 349 -10.08 4.62 -7.02
CA VAL A 349 -9.94 4.61 -5.56
C VAL A 349 -9.16 5.84 -5.13
N VAL A 350 -7.95 6.00 -5.66
CA VAL A 350 -7.12 7.20 -5.48
C VAL A 350 -7.01 7.90 -6.83
N PRO A 351 -7.76 8.99 -7.05
CA PRO A 351 -7.75 9.71 -8.31
C PRO A 351 -6.33 10.07 -8.81
N PHE A 352 -6.03 9.77 -10.07
CA PHE A 352 -4.72 10.00 -10.71
C PHE A 352 -4.15 11.42 -10.51
N ASN A 353 -5.03 12.43 -10.46
CA ASN A 353 -4.63 13.82 -10.25
C ASN A 353 -3.93 14.05 -8.91
N LEU A 354 -4.19 13.24 -7.89
CA LEU A 354 -3.49 13.31 -6.60
C LEU A 354 -2.03 12.90 -6.74
N GLY A 355 -1.76 11.78 -7.40
CA GLY A 355 -0.39 11.31 -7.62
C GLY A 355 0.40 12.28 -8.50
N TYR A 356 -0.22 12.81 -9.56
CA TYR A 356 0.40 13.84 -10.38
C TYR A 356 0.66 15.15 -9.61
N ARG A 357 -0.24 15.54 -8.70
CA ARG A 357 -0.03 16.71 -7.84
C ARG A 357 1.13 16.49 -6.86
N LEU A 358 1.22 15.31 -6.24
CA LEU A 358 2.34 14.96 -5.37
C LEU A 358 3.67 14.99 -6.14
N TYR A 359 3.69 14.47 -7.38
CA TYR A 359 4.84 14.56 -8.26
C TYR A 359 5.29 16.01 -8.48
N ARG A 360 4.35 16.91 -8.79
CA ARG A 360 4.65 18.35 -8.97
C ARG A 360 5.21 18.98 -7.69
N ILE A 361 4.62 18.67 -6.54
CA ILE A 361 5.10 19.16 -5.24
C ILE A 361 6.54 18.70 -4.97
N ALA A 362 6.83 17.42 -5.19
CA ALA A 362 8.17 16.87 -5.01
C ALA A 362 9.17 17.49 -6.01
N LEU A 363 8.79 17.60 -7.28
CA LEU A 363 9.65 18.17 -8.33
C LEU A 363 9.98 19.64 -8.09
N ASP A 364 9.00 20.44 -7.66
CA ASP A 364 9.13 21.88 -7.50
C ASP A 364 9.70 22.27 -6.12
N GLY A 365 9.46 21.45 -5.08
CA GLY A 365 9.80 21.76 -3.68
C GLY A 365 11.11 21.16 -3.17
N ARG A 366 11.62 20.07 -3.78
CA ARG A 366 12.85 19.41 -3.30
C ARG A 366 14.10 20.17 -3.73
N SER A 367 15.15 20.09 -2.90
CA SER A 367 16.47 20.66 -3.22
C SER A 367 17.05 20.02 -4.50
N ARG A 368 17.78 20.81 -5.31
CA ARG A 368 18.53 20.33 -6.48
C ARG A 368 19.57 19.25 -6.17
N THR A 369 19.99 19.15 -4.90
CA THR A 369 20.92 18.12 -4.42
C THR A 369 20.23 16.82 -4.02
N SER A 370 18.89 16.80 -4.03
CA SER A 370 18.12 15.58 -3.78
C SER A 370 18.09 14.72 -5.04
N GLY A 371 17.91 13.41 -4.84
CA GLY A 371 17.68 12.46 -5.92
C GLY A 371 16.45 12.84 -6.75
N PRO A 372 16.46 12.45 -8.03
CA PRO A 372 15.42 12.81 -9.00
C PRO A 372 14.05 12.27 -8.60
N VAL A 373 13.03 12.90 -9.17
CA VAL A 373 11.63 12.48 -9.06
C VAL A 373 11.17 12.03 -10.44
N GLU A 374 10.85 10.75 -10.58
CA GLU A 374 10.31 10.15 -11.79
C GLU A 374 8.78 9.95 -11.65
N PHE A 375 8.04 10.13 -12.74
CA PHE A 375 6.61 9.85 -12.79
C PHE A 375 6.25 9.02 -14.01
N HIS A 376 5.78 7.81 -13.77
CA HIS A 376 5.36 6.88 -14.83
C HIS A 376 3.84 6.73 -14.81
N ARG A 377 3.22 7.21 -15.88
CA ARG A 377 1.77 7.15 -16.11
C ARG A 377 1.42 5.86 -16.85
N PHE A 378 0.40 5.16 -16.37
CA PHE A 378 -0.18 4.01 -17.07
C PHE A 378 -1.56 4.37 -17.62
N GLY A 379 -1.70 4.31 -18.94
CA GLY A 379 -2.89 4.80 -19.64
C GLY A 379 -4.18 4.05 -19.27
N ALA A 380 -5.30 4.77 -19.17
CA ALA A 380 -6.60 4.23 -18.74
C ALA A 380 -7.16 3.09 -19.64
N SER A 381 -6.65 2.95 -20.86
CA SER A 381 -6.98 1.86 -21.78
C SER A 381 -6.43 0.51 -21.33
N ARG A 382 -5.40 0.49 -20.47
CA ARG A 382 -4.74 -0.72 -19.96
C ARG A 382 -5.51 -1.45 -18.86
N LYS A 383 -6.45 -0.77 -18.19
CA LYS A 383 -7.34 -1.34 -17.16
C LYS A 383 -6.64 -1.90 -15.92
N TYR A 384 -5.55 -1.27 -15.49
CA TYR A 384 -4.84 -1.68 -14.27
C TYR A 384 -5.54 -1.21 -12.98
N GLY A 385 -6.25 -0.09 -13.04
CA GLY A 385 -6.92 0.52 -11.90
C GLY A 385 -5.98 0.71 -10.71
N HIS A 386 -6.52 0.58 -9.50
CA HIS A 386 -5.78 0.88 -8.27
C HIS A 386 -4.74 -0.16 -7.85
N LYS A 387 -4.77 -1.38 -8.40
CA LYS A 387 -4.10 -2.56 -7.80
C LYS A 387 -3.21 -3.36 -8.75
N TYR A 388 -3.41 -3.25 -10.06
CA TYR A 388 -2.86 -4.23 -11.00
C TYR A 388 -1.75 -3.66 -11.89
N LEU A 389 -1.09 -2.59 -11.45
CA LEU A 389 0.11 -2.06 -12.12
C LEU A 389 1.21 -3.11 -12.21
N CYS A 390 1.29 -4.03 -11.24
CA CYS A 390 2.20 -5.19 -11.26
C CYS A 390 2.08 -6.08 -12.50
N ARG A 391 0.96 -6.01 -13.22
CA ARG A 391 0.71 -6.76 -14.47
C ARG A 391 1.18 -6.04 -15.73
N ALA A 392 1.70 -4.81 -15.60
CA ALA A 392 2.18 -4.05 -16.74
C ALA A 392 3.52 -4.63 -17.25
N PRO A 393 3.63 -4.97 -18.55
CA PRO A 393 4.84 -5.60 -19.10
C PRO A 393 6.07 -4.69 -19.03
N GLU A 394 5.89 -3.37 -19.03
CA GLU A 394 6.96 -2.38 -18.91
C GLU A 394 7.46 -2.16 -17.47
N LEU A 395 6.64 -2.48 -16.46
CA LEU A 395 6.96 -2.18 -15.06
C LEU A 395 8.23 -2.87 -14.54
N PRO A 396 8.52 -4.16 -14.84
CA PRO A 396 9.77 -4.79 -14.41
C PRO A 396 11.01 -3.99 -14.83
N GLY A 397 11.04 -3.52 -16.09
CA GLY A 397 12.15 -2.74 -16.63
C GLY A 397 12.27 -1.35 -16.02
N LEU A 398 11.14 -0.71 -15.69
CA LEU A 398 11.14 0.57 -14.96
C LEU A 398 11.73 0.43 -13.56
N ILE A 399 11.32 -0.60 -12.82
CA ILE A 399 11.83 -0.88 -11.47
C ILE A 399 13.35 -1.16 -11.53
N GLN A 400 13.78 -2.06 -12.43
CA GLN A 400 15.20 -2.40 -12.57
C GLN A 400 16.03 -1.16 -12.88
N LYS A 401 15.61 -0.35 -13.85
CA LYS A 401 16.30 0.88 -14.22
C LYS A 401 16.39 1.85 -13.04
N PHE A 402 15.31 2.05 -12.30
CA PHE A 402 15.30 2.92 -11.12
C PHE A 402 16.26 2.41 -10.04
N VAL A 403 16.22 1.11 -9.73
CA VAL A 403 17.12 0.50 -8.74
C VAL A 403 18.58 0.60 -9.19
N GLU A 404 18.90 0.21 -10.41
CA GLU A 404 20.26 0.18 -10.94
C GLU A 404 20.87 1.58 -11.03
N ASN A 405 20.09 2.59 -11.44
CA ASN A 405 20.58 3.97 -11.53
C ASN A 405 20.95 4.56 -10.15
N TYR A 406 20.27 4.14 -9.09
CA TYR A 406 20.34 4.83 -7.79
C TYR A 406 20.86 3.97 -6.63
N ARG A 407 21.04 2.65 -6.82
CA ARG A 407 21.47 1.71 -5.76
C ARG A 407 22.76 2.13 -5.04
N ASP A 408 23.69 2.74 -5.76
CA ASP A 408 25.02 3.11 -5.25
C ASP A 408 25.15 4.63 -4.97
N THR A 409 24.11 5.40 -5.26
CA THR A 409 24.10 6.85 -5.06
C THR A 409 23.81 7.24 -3.61
N VAL A 410 24.53 8.24 -3.10
CA VAL A 410 24.33 8.85 -1.78
C VAL A 410 23.90 10.30 -2.02
N TYR A 411 22.80 10.73 -1.41
CA TYR A 411 22.21 12.06 -1.63
C TYR A 411 22.27 12.95 -0.41
#